data_AF-A0A2P5B2T2-F1
#
_entry.id   AF-A0A2P5B2T2-F1
#
_cell.length_a   1.000
_cell.length_b   1.000
_cell.length_c   1.000
_cell.angle_alpha   90.00
_cell.angle_beta   90.00
_cell.angle_gamma   90.00
#
_symmetry.space_group_name_H-M   'P 1'
#
loop_
_entity.id
_entity.type
_entity.pdbx_description
1 polymer ?
#
loop_
_entity_poly.entity_id
_entity_poly.type
_entity_poly.pdbx_seq_one_letter_code
_entity_poly.pdbx_strand_id
1 'polypeptide(L)'
;DSDCRKHGKFYPTYKCSPRVSGHTKAVLTLNSFEKGGDGGAPSECDNKYHSDDIPRCLQNITIYGNGRNVNAMVVDEYDSTARCDADHDYQPPCPNNTVDASKAVWKSLRVPESDWDELDIYWSQT
;
A
#
# COMPACT_ATOMS: atom_id res chain seq x y z
N ASP A 1 0.99 19.80 4.80
CA ASP A 1 1.57 19.83 6.15
C ASP A 1 1.88 18.38 6.49
N SER A 2 3.13 17.94 6.28
CA SER A 2 3.50 16.54 6.51
C SER A 2 3.53 16.28 8.00
N ASP A 3 2.81 15.24 8.46
CA ASP A 3 2.58 14.96 9.89
C ASP A 3 3.91 14.76 10.67
N CYS A 4 5.02 14.51 9.98
CA CYS A 4 6.37 14.42 10.54
C CYS A 4 6.97 15.71 11.10
N ARG A 5 6.42 16.91 10.83
CA ARG A 5 6.96 18.17 11.40
C ARG A 5 6.60 18.41 12.88
N LYS A 6 6.02 17.44 13.57
CA LYS A 6 5.73 17.53 15.01
C LYS A 6 6.98 17.20 15.83
N HIS A 7 7.76 18.22 16.18
CA HIS A 7 8.87 18.12 17.12
C HIS A 7 8.46 17.33 18.38
N GLY A 8 9.19 16.26 18.70
CA GLY A 8 8.95 15.42 19.88
C GLY A 8 7.96 14.25 19.70
N LYS A 9 7.41 14.04 18.50
CA LYS A 9 6.57 12.87 18.20
C LYS A 9 7.46 11.70 17.75
N PHE A 10 7.43 10.60 18.51
CA PHE A 10 8.07 9.35 18.12
C PHE A 10 7.10 8.54 17.26
N TYR A 11 7.59 8.03 16.13
CA TYR A 11 6.83 7.13 15.27
C TYR A 11 7.33 5.69 15.46
N PRO A 12 6.43 4.71 15.65
CA PRO A 12 6.85 3.31 15.75
C PRO A 12 7.42 2.85 14.40
N THR A 13 8.62 2.29 14.43
CA THR A 13 9.24 1.64 13.27
C THR A 13 9.14 0.13 13.42
N TYR A 14 8.84 -0.59 12.35
CA TYR A 14 8.69 -2.03 12.38
C TYR A 14 9.73 -2.68 11.48
N LYS A 15 10.43 -3.69 12.01
CA LYS A 15 11.34 -4.53 11.20
C LYS A 15 10.68 -5.76 10.61
N CYS A 16 9.44 -6.04 11.01
CA CYS A 16 8.71 -7.23 10.63
C CYS A 16 7.21 -6.94 10.54
N SER A 17 6.56 -7.50 9.53
CA SER A 17 5.11 -7.56 9.40
C SER A 17 4.53 -8.72 10.23
N PRO A 18 3.22 -8.70 10.54
CA PRO A 18 2.53 -9.84 11.12
C PRO A 18 2.73 -11.11 10.28
N ARG A 19 2.61 -12.28 10.90
CA ARG A 19 2.75 -13.56 10.17
C ARG A 19 1.74 -13.64 9.03
N VAL A 20 2.24 -13.90 7.83
CA VAL A 20 1.41 -14.20 6.66
C VAL A 20 0.73 -15.56 6.85
N SER A 21 -0.57 -15.59 6.61
CA SER A 21 -1.41 -16.79 6.56
C SER A 21 -2.26 -16.78 5.30
N GLY A 22 -3.04 -17.84 5.06
CA GLY A 22 -4.03 -17.88 3.96
C GLY A 22 -5.19 -16.88 4.12
N HIS A 23 -5.23 -16.10 5.20
CA HIS A 23 -6.23 -15.06 5.44
C HIS A 23 -5.66 -13.96 6.33
N THR A 24 -4.65 -13.26 5.84
CA THR A 24 -3.91 -12.24 6.59
C THR A 24 -4.71 -10.95 6.65
N LYS A 25 -4.99 -10.42 7.85
CA LYS A 25 -5.68 -9.13 8.01
C LYS A 25 -4.71 -7.99 7.65
N ALA A 26 -5.19 -7.02 6.88
CA ALA A 26 -4.47 -5.80 6.56
C ALA A 26 -5.41 -4.60 6.41
N VAL A 27 -4.85 -3.41 6.35
CA VAL A 27 -5.56 -2.18 5.94
C VAL A 27 -5.14 -1.84 4.52
N LEU A 28 -6.11 -1.74 3.62
CA LEU A 28 -5.90 -1.29 2.24
C LEU A 28 -5.90 0.24 2.22
N THR A 29 -4.87 0.81 1.64
CA THR A 29 -4.69 2.25 1.45
C THR A 29 -4.56 2.58 -0.03
N LEU A 30 -4.82 3.83 -0.40
CA LEU A 30 -4.70 4.29 -1.78
C LEU A 30 -3.29 4.84 -2.02
N ASN A 31 -2.58 4.27 -3.01
CA ASN A 31 -1.31 4.80 -3.48
C ASN A 31 -1.30 4.91 -5.01
N SER A 32 -0.56 5.90 -5.51
CA SER A 32 -0.30 6.09 -6.94
C SER A 32 1.09 5.59 -7.30
N PHE A 33 1.18 4.62 -8.21
CA PHE A 33 2.46 4.06 -8.67
C PHE A 33 2.96 4.71 -9.98
N GLU A 34 2.23 5.73 -10.46
CA GLU A 34 2.57 6.48 -11.65
C GLU A 34 3.73 7.45 -11.44
N LYS A 35 4.41 7.79 -12.55
CA LYS A 35 5.48 8.78 -12.53
C LYS A 35 4.94 10.15 -12.11
N GLY A 36 5.47 10.69 -11.02
CA GLY A 36 5.03 11.97 -10.46
C GLY A 36 3.74 11.88 -9.63
N GLY A 37 3.30 10.66 -9.30
CA GLY A 37 2.29 10.43 -8.27
C GLY A 37 2.90 10.28 -6.87
N ASP A 38 2.05 9.93 -5.90
CA ASP A 38 2.39 9.93 -4.48
C ASP A 38 3.42 8.87 -4.05
N GLY A 39 3.60 7.80 -4.84
CA GLY A 39 4.64 6.80 -4.61
C GLY A 39 6.07 7.30 -4.83
N GLY A 40 6.24 8.47 -5.46
CA GLY A 40 7.52 9.15 -5.64
C GLY A 40 8.47 8.43 -6.61
N ALA A 41 9.10 7.36 -6.15
CA ALA A 41 10.11 6.58 -6.88
C ALA A 41 9.49 5.44 -7.72
N PRO A 42 10.23 4.88 -8.70
CA PRO A 42 9.84 3.63 -9.34
C PRO A 42 9.79 2.48 -8.32
N SER A 43 8.86 1.54 -8.48
CA SER A 43 8.66 0.46 -7.53
C SER A 43 9.86 -0.48 -7.41
N GLU A 44 10.20 -0.90 -6.19
CA GLU A 44 11.46 -1.58 -5.86
C GLU A 44 11.62 -2.93 -6.57
N CYS A 45 10.53 -3.68 -6.76
CA CYS A 45 10.59 -5.04 -7.30
C CYS A 45 11.05 -5.08 -8.78
N ASP A 46 10.72 -4.06 -9.58
CA ASP A 46 11.01 -4.04 -11.01
C ASP A 46 11.61 -2.72 -11.54
N ASN A 47 11.88 -1.76 -10.66
CA ASN A 47 12.44 -0.44 -10.94
C ASN A 47 11.64 0.34 -12.00
N LYS A 48 10.31 0.21 -11.99
CA LYS A 48 9.40 0.86 -12.96
C LYS A 48 8.25 1.57 -12.27
N TYR A 49 7.70 2.56 -12.98
CA TYR A 49 6.40 3.15 -12.65
C TYR A 49 5.28 2.30 -13.25
N HIS A 50 4.14 2.24 -12.56
CA HIS A 50 2.97 1.45 -12.95
C HIS A 50 1.74 2.34 -13.08
N SER A 51 0.91 2.11 -14.10
CA SER A 51 -0.32 2.89 -14.26
C SER A 51 -1.35 2.51 -13.21
N ASP A 52 -2.01 3.52 -12.66
CA ASP A 52 -3.04 3.37 -11.63
C ASP A 52 -4.34 2.77 -12.19
N ASP A 53 -4.54 2.86 -13.50
CA ASP A 53 -5.77 2.45 -14.18
C ASP A 53 -5.74 1.00 -14.69
N ILE A 54 -4.57 0.35 -14.66
CA ILE A 54 -4.41 -1.02 -15.19
C ILE A 54 -4.34 -2.02 -14.03
N PRO A 55 -5.39 -2.82 -13.78
CA PRO A 55 -5.29 -3.96 -12.88
C PRO A 55 -4.32 -4.98 -13.51
N ARG A 56 -3.11 -5.09 -12.96
CA ARG A 56 -2.10 -6.01 -13.48
C ARG A 56 -2.49 -7.44 -13.09
N CYS A 57 -2.94 -8.22 -14.07
CA CYS A 57 -3.41 -9.61 -13.94
C CYS A 57 -2.33 -10.65 -13.56
N LEU A 58 -1.15 -10.22 -13.09
CA LEU A 58 -0.12 -11.14 -12.61
C LEU A 58 -0.46 -11.50 -11.15
N GLN A 59 -0.80 -12.76 -10.91
CA GLN A 59 -1.26 -13.25 -9.60
C GLN A 59 -0.10 -13.28 -8.60
N ASN A 60 -0.08 -12.35 -7.64
CA ASN A 60 0.82 -12.42 -6.48
C ASN A 60 0.04 -12.59 -5.18
N ILE A 61 -1.08 -11.86 -5.03
CA ILE A 61 -1.98 -11.96 -3.88
C ILE A 61 -3.45 -11.84 -4.31
N THR A 62 -4.35 -12.44 -3.55
CA THR A 62 -5.79 -12.17 -3.61
C THR A 62 -6.18 -11.28 -2.43
N ILE A 63 -6.78 -10.14 -2.73
CA ILE A 63 -7.32 -9.20 -1.74
C ILE A 63 -8.82 -9.42 -1.62
N TYR A 64 -9.31 -9.55 -0.39
CA TYR A 64 -10.71 -9.70 -0.01
C TYR A 64 -11.17 -8.45 0.73
N GLY A 65 -12.15 -7.74 0.17
CA GLY A 65 -12.66 -6.49 0.73
C GLY A 65 -14.02 -6.13 0.13
N ASN A 66 -14.85 -5.40 0.88
CA ASN A 66 -16.18 -4.96 0.42
C ASN A 66 -17.07 -6.11 -0.16
N GLY A 67 -16.98 -7.30 0.44
CA GLY A 67 -17.70 -8.50 -0.03
C GLY A 67 -17.23 -9.05 -1.39
N ARG A 68 -16.08 -8.59 -1.90
CA ARG A 68 -15.50 -8.95 -3.19
C ARG A 68 -14.06 -9.43 -3.02
N ASN A 69 -13.50 -9.93 -4.10
CA ASN A 69 -12.08 -10.21 -4.19
C ASN A 69 -11.50 -9.74 -5.52
N VAL A 70 -10.20 -9.46 -5.51
CA VAL A 70 -9.42 -9.07 -6.67
C VAL A 70 -8.02 -9.65 -6.56
N ASN A 71 -7.47 -10.12 -7.68
CA ASN A 71 -6.07 -10.52 -7.75
C ASN A 71 -5.23 -9.28 -8.07
N ALA A 72 -4.17 -9.07 -7.29
CA ALA A 72 -3.26 -7.96 -7.44
C ALA A 72 -1.81 -8.45 -7.52
N MET A 73 -1.01 -7.70 -8.26
CA MET A 73 0.43 -7.90 -8.33
C MET A 73 1.11 -7.04 -7.27
N VAL A 74 1.96 -7.66 -6.44
CA VAL A 74 2.91 -6.94 -5.59
C VAL A 74 4.02 -6.39 -6.48
N VAL A 75 4.18 -5.07 -6.51
CA VAL A 75 5.17 -4.37 -7.35
C VAL A 75 6.18 -3.59 -6.53
N ASP A 76 5.88 -3.34 -5.26
CA ASP A 76 6.69 -2.54 -4.36
C ASP A 76 6.73 -3.19 -2.97
N GLU A 77 7.85 -3.04 -2.27
CA GLU A 77 7.97 -3.38 -0.86
C GLU A 77 8.15 -2.08 -0.10
N TYR A 78 7.25 -1.81 0.85
CA TYR A 78 7.37 -0.61 1.67
C TYR A 78 8.27 -0.89 2.87
N ASP A 79 9.41 -0.22 2.94
CA ASP A 79 10.31 -0.31 4.09
C ASP A 79 9.66 0.35 5.33
N SER A 80 9.08 -0.48 6.21
CA SER A 80 8.50 -0.04 7.49
C SER A 80 9.57 0.42 8.51
N THR A 81 10.85 0.38 8.14
CA THR A 81 11.98 0.94 8.89
C THR A 81 12.37 2.35 8.44
N ALA A 82 11.80 2.82 7.32
CA ALA A 82 12.05 4.13 6.74
C ALA A 82 11.79 5.25 7.75
N ARG A 83 12.74 6.19 7.76
CA ARG A 83 12.82 7.26 8.75
C ARG A 83 12.29 8.55 8.13
N CYS A 84 11.99 9.51 8.99
CA CYS A 84 11.58 10.87 8.61
C CYS A 84 12.73 11.62 7.91
N ASP A 85 13.09 11.22 6.70
CA ASP A 85 14.19 11.76 5.92
C ASP A 85 13.72 12.18 4.51
N ALA A 86 14.63 12.83 3.79
CA ALA A 86 14.35 13.46 2.51
C ALA A 86 14.06 12.44 1.39
N ASP A 87 14.50 11.20 1.53
CA ASP A 87 14.31 10.15 0.53
C ASP A 87 12.88 9.57 0.61
N HIS A 88 12.19 9.76 1.74
CA HIS A 88 10.83 9.29 1.99
C HIS A 88 9.82 10.45 2.12
N ASP A 89 10.12 11.62 1.54
CA ASP A 89 9.28 12.82 1.59
C ASP A 89 8.82 13.23 3.01
N TYR A 90 9.60 12.85 4.03
CA TYR A 90 9.24 12.98 5.43
C TYR A 90 7.87 12.36 5.77
N GLN A 91 7.50 11.25 5.14
CA GLN A 91 6.34 10.47 5.54
C GLN A 91 6.66 9.68 6.84
N PRO A 92 5.68 9.47 7.73
CA PRO A 92 5.87 8.61 8.88
C PRO A 92 6.06 7.15 8.43
N PRO A 93 6.75 6.31 9.22
CA PRO A 93 6.84 4.88 8.95
C PRO A 93 5.44 4.28 8.79
N CYS A 94 5.21 3.52 7.72
CA CYS A 94 3.93 2.86 7.51
C CYS A 94 3.64 1.83 8.61
N PRO A 95 2.35 1.62 8.95
CA PRO A 95 1.95 0.48 9.75
C PRO A 95 2.40 -0.83 9.08
N ASN A 96 2.86 -1.78 9.88
CA ASN A 96 3.39 -3.05 9.37
C ASN A 96 2.33 -4.03 8.82
N ASN A 97 1.07 -3.59 8.76
CA ASN A 97 -0.08 -4.36 8.31
C ASN A 97 -0.88 -3.63 7.21
N THR A 98 -0.20 -2.80 6.41
CA THR A 98 -0.79 -2.02 5.33
C THR A 98 -0.53 -2.65 3.96
N VAL A 99 -1.50 -2.55 3.06
CA VAL A 99 -1.37 -2.89 1.64
C VAL A 99 -1.72 -1.65 0.84
N ASP A 100 -0.70 -1.01 0.27
CA ASP A 100 -0.88 0.11 -0.65
C ASP A 100 -1.35 -0.40 -2.01
N ALA A 101 -2.47 0.13 -2.48
CA ALA A 101 -3.11 -0.34 -3.69
C ALA A 101 -3.51 0.78 -4.63
N SER A 102 -3.39 0.50 -5.93
CA SER A 102 -3.75 1.44 -6.98
C SER A 102 -5.26 1.63 -7.11
N LYS A 103 -5.67 2.73 -7.75
CA LYS A 103 -7.08 3.04 -8.04
C LYS A 103 -7.81 1.88 -8.71
N ALA A 104 -7.14 1.12 -9.58
CA ALA A 104 -7.71 -0.06 -10.22
C ALA A 104 -8.18 -1.13 -9.21
N VAL A 105 -7.42 -1.38 -8.13
CA VAL A 105 -7.79 -2.35 -7.09
C VAL A 105 -9.05 -1.90 -6.36
N TRP A 106 -9.11 -0.62 -5.97
CA TRP A 106 -10.27 -0.04 -5.30
C TRP A 106 -11.54 -0.09 -6.17
N LYS A 107 -11.41 0.24 -7.47
CA LYS A 107 -12.49 0.10 -8.47
C LYS A 107 -12.94 -1.35 -8.61
N SER A 108 -12.02 -2.33 -8.64
CA SER A 108 -12.36 -3.75 -8.71
C SER A 108 -13.10 -4.26 -7.48
N LEU A 109 -12.76 -3.76 -6.29
CA LEU A 109 -13.51 -4.00 -5.05
C LEU A 109 -14.84 -3.24 -5.00
N ARG A 110 -15.14 -2.41 -6.00
CA ARG A 110 -16.36 -1.58 -6.09
C ARG A 110 -16.63 -0.75 -4.85
N VAL A 111 -15.57 -0.26 -4.23
CA VAL A 111 -15.68 0.73 -3.15
C VAL A 111 -16.00 2.08 -3.81
N PRO A 112 -17.01 2.83 -3.33
CA PRO A 112 -17.27 4.18 -3.82
C PRO A 112 -16.05 5.07 -3.64
N GLU A 113 -15.73 5.92 -4.63
CA GLU A 113 -14.57 6.82 -4.57
C GLU A 113 -14.59 7.76 -3.35
N SER A 114 -15.78 8.07 -2.82
CA SER A 114 -15.96 8.84 -1.59
C SER A 114 -15.42 8.16 -0.34
N ASP A 115 -15.22 6.84 -0.40
CA ASP A 115 -14.85 5.98 0.72
C ASP A 115 -13.42 5.44 0.54
N TRP A 116 -12.64 6.01 -0.38
CA TRP A 116 -11.24 5.65 -0.61
C TRP A 116 -10.35 6.39 0.37
N ASP A 117 -10.04 5.74 1.48
CA ASP A 117 -9.08 6.20 2.47
C ASP A 117 -8.40 4.97 3.08
N GLU A 118 -9.15 4.27 3.94
CA GLU A 118 -8.73 3.01 4.55
C GLU A 118 -9.86 1.98 4.44
N LEU A 119 -9.52 0.75 4.06
CA LEU A 119 -10.45 -0.37 4.07
C LEU A 119 -9.83 -1.57 4.78
N ASP A 120 -10.53 -2.08 5.80
CA ASP A 120 -10.19 -3.35 6.43
C ASP A 120 -10.36 -4.49 5.41
N ILE A 121 -9.27 -5.19 5.13
CA ILE A 121 -9.21 -6.28 4.16
C ILE A 121 -8.59 -7.54 4.76
N TYR A 122 -8.76 -8.64 4.03
CA TYR A 122 -7.92 -9.81 4.16
C TYR A 122 -7.17 -10.05 2.86
N TRP A 123 -6.00 -10.66 2.93
CA TRP A 123 -5.29 -11.09 1.73
C TRP A 123 -4.63 -12.44 1.93
N SER A 124 -4.41 -13.13 0.82
CA SER A 124 -3.71 -14.41 0.77
C SER A 124 -2.74 -14.43 -0.41
N GLN A 125 -1.60 -15.08 -0.25
CA GLN A 125 -0.76 -15.45 -1.39
C GLN A 125 -1.48 -16.54 -2.20
N THR A 126 -1.51 -16.38 -3.52
CA THR A 126 -2.00 -17.40 -4.46
C THR A 126 -0.92 -18.39 -4.85
#